data_AF-A0A1I3EZF9-F1
#
_entry.id   AF-A0A1I3EZF9-F1
#
_cell.length_a   1.000
_cell.length_b   1.000
_cell.length_c   1.000
_cell.angle_alpha   90.00
_cell.angle_beta   90.00
_cell.angle_gamma   90.00
#
_symmetry.space_group_name_H-M   'P 1'
#
loop_
_entity.id
_entity.type
_entity.pdbx_description
1 polymer ?
#
loop_
_entity_poly.entity_id
_entity_poly.type
_entity_poly.pdbx_seq_one_letter_code
_entity_poly.pdbx_strand_id
1 'polypeptide(L)'
;MDRIKVLDVTLRDGGCVNDFNFGQDYMEKILAAQEAANIDIIEMGYIDDKDGSKEGRTKFINDTAIKESILKNKKPGIKYVAMIDYGKFDVNNLAPRGEDTIDGIRMAFHKKDRFNMIEKARIIMSKGYEFYIQPMITMRYTDKELLELIETVNEQLADASGFYIVDSFGEMRPNDMERMLNLVDYNLIRSMPIGFHSHNNLQLSYSNAISMLQFPTTREIMVDSSIMGMGKGAGNLNTELLLEHLNLFYGGKYTVQPLLDVIDKVINQLHNEFYWGYAPEYYLSSANHCTPSYASYYFNKHMLPIDQVSELLNMLAEEKKISFDKVYAENVYLEYNKSKSVDDESAVKDIKASVEGKRVLLVAPGRSVIEAQDKIAELIKEEDVLSIGLNSTLPIDFDYQLTTRTEAYNKAVAEAKNVIVPSNISKGGRGNVKVLDYSKWIDVDEQTHDSAAVIAVNLLRKCEAKELLLAGFDGFSVDINENYYDASMRHPYNAEEAQKRNAYHKKLFNRVREEGTKVEFITPSKYE
;
A
#
# COMPACT_ATOMS: atom_id res chain seq x y z
N MET A 1 -36.52 -3.15 -11.75
CA MET A 1 -35.31 -2.33 -11.87
C MET A 1 -35.29 -1.20 -10.83
N ASP A 2 -36.41 -0.52 -10.59
CA ASP A 2 -36.48 0.65 -9.67
C ASP A 2 -35.93 0.45 -8.25
N ARG A 3 -35.63 -0.79 -7.84
CA ARG A 3 -35.08 -1.17 -6.54
C ARG A 3 -33.55 -1.42 -6.55
N ILE A 4 -32.87 -1.38 -7.69
CA ILE A 4 -31.42 -1.58 -7.77
C ILE A 4 -30.80 -0.27 -8.24
N LYS A 5 -29.80 0.19 -7.51
CA LYS A 5 -29.10 1.44 -7.75
C LYS A 5 -27.60 1.19 -7.84
N VAL A 6 -26.97 1.77 -8.85
CA VAL A 6 -25.52 1.75 -8.99
C VAL A 6 -24.95 3.05 -8.47
N LEU A 7 -24.00 2.94 -7.55
CA LEU A 7 -23.26 4.08 -7.03
C LEU A 7 -21.80 3.98 -7.50
N ASP A 8 -21.35 4.94 -8.32
CA ASP A 8 -19.97 4.95 -8.79
C ASP A 8 -19.06 5.77 -7.88
N VAL A 9 -17.97 5.15 -7.44
CA VAL A 9 -16.99 5.70 -6.49
C VAL A 9 -15.65 6.04 -7.13
N THR A 10 -15.56 6.13 -8.45
CA THR A 10 -14.29 6.39 -9.17
C THR A 10 -13.63 7.70 -8.72
N LEU A 11 -14.41 8.77 -8.57
CA LEU A 11 -13.88 10.07 -8.14
C LEU A 11 -13.57 10.13 -6.63
N ARG A 12 -13.98 9.14 -5.83
CA ARG A 12 -13.69 9.07 -4.39
C ARG A 12 -12.73 7.95 -4.04
N ASP A 13 -13.16 6.69 -4.09
CA ASP A 13 -12.30 5.55 -3.76
C ASP A 13 -11.18 5.41 -4.78
N GLY A 14 -11.49 5.61 -6.07
CA GLY A 14 -10.47 5.66 -7.12
C GLY A 14 -9.42 6.75 -6.84
N GLY A 15 -9.80 7.85 -6.19
CA GLY A 15 -8.86 8.88 -5.74
C GLY A 15 -7.78 8.37 -4.78
N CYS A 16 -7.99 7.28 -4.05
CA CYS A 16 -6.95 6.71 -3.18
C CYS A 16 -5.71 6.23 -3.96
N VAL A 17 -5.84 5.97 -5.26
CA VAL A 17 -4.75 5.51 -6.14
C VAL A 17 -3.73 6.63 -6.42
N ASN A 18 -4.19 7.87 -6.57
CA ASN A 18 -3.39 9.01 -7.00
C ASN A 18 -3.45 10.21 -6.03
N ASP A 19 -3.73 9.96 -4.75
CA ASP A 19 -3.99 10.97 -3.71
C ASP A 19 -5.01 12.05 -4.14
N PHE A 20 -6.09 11.58 -4.77
CA PHE A 20 -7.21 12.37 -5.26
C PHE A 20 -6.82 13.40 -6.32
N ASN A 21 -5.59 13.32 -6.85
CA ASN A 21 -5.02 14.28 -7.78
C ASN A 21 -5.22 13.85 -9.23
N PHE A 22 -6.48 13.84 -9.65
CA PHE A 22 -6.86 13.55 -11.04
C PHE A 22 -6.51 14.71 -12.00
N GLY A 23 -6.50 15.95 -11.51
CA GLY A 23 -6.48 17.13 -12.37
C GLY A 23 -7.84 17.41 -13.00
N GLN A 24 -8.10 18.68 -13.32
CA GLN A 24 -9.44 19.16 -13.72
C GLN A 24 -9.99 18.45 -14.97
N ASP A 25 -9.17 18.26 -16.00
CA ASP A 25 -9.61 17.65 -17.26
C ASP A 25 -10.04 16.18 -17.08
N TYR A 26 -9.29 15.39 -16.30
CA TYR A 26 -9.66 14.00 -16.02
C TYR A 26 -10.90 13.91 -15.13
N MET A 27 -11.02 14.77 -14.11
CA MET A 27 -12.22 14.85 -13.28
C MET A 27 -13.48 15.09 -14.13
N GLU A 28 -13.45 16.08 -15.03
CA GLU A 28 -14.58 16.42 -15.89
C GLU A 28 -14.90 15.31 -16.90
N LYS A 29 -13.88 14.65 -17.47
CA LYS A 29 -14.07 13.50 -18.38
C LYS A 29 -14.68 12.29 -17.68
N ILE A 30 -14.24 11.97 -16.47
CA ILE A 30 -14.78 10.87 -15.66
C ILE A 30 -16.24 11.18 -15.31
N LEU A 31 -16.53 12.37 -14.80
CA LEU A 31 -17.90 12.79 -14.48
C LEU A 31 -18.82 12.68 -15.69
N ALA A 32 -18.40 13.22 -16.84
CA ALA A 32 -19.20 13.19 -18.06
C ALA A 32 -19.47 11.74 -18.54
N ALA A 33 -18.51 10.83 -18.39
CA ALA A 33 -18.69 9.42 -18.72
C ALA A 33 -19.67 8.73 -17.76
N GLN A 34 -19.56 8.97 -16.46
CA GLN A 34 -20.49 8.44 -15.45
C GLN A 34 -21.93 8.92 -15.71
N GLU A 35 -22.10 10.20 -16.03
CA GLU A 35 -23.40 10.78 -16.37
C GLU A 35 -23.97 10.18 -17.67
N ALA A 36 -23.15 10.08 -18.73
CA ALA A 36 -23.56 9.50 -20.00
C ALA A 36 -23.88 7.99 -19.91
N ALA A 37 -23.31 7.30 -18.91
CA ALA A 37 -23.61 5.91 -18.62
C ALA A 37 -24.94 5.69 -17.89
N ASN A 38 -25.64 6.78 -17.52
CA ASN A 38 -26.87 6.77 -16.70
C ASN A 38 -26.66 6.12 -15.32
N ILE A 39 -25.51 6.34 -14.69
CA ILE A 39 -25.26 5.87 -13.32
C ILE A 39 -26.24 6.58 -12.36
N ASP A 40 -26.84 5.83 -11.42
CA ASP A 40 -27.88 6.38 -10.54
C ASP A 40 -27.32 7.38 -9.52
N ILE A 41 -26.15 7.08 -8.95
CA ILE A 41 -25.51 7.87 -7.90
C ILE A 41 -24.01 8.00 -8.19
N ILE A 42 -23.48 9.23 -8.18
CA ILE A 42 -22.06 9.51 -8.40
C ILE A 42 -21.45 10.07 -7.12
N GLU A 43 -20.42 9.41 -6.59
CA GLU A 43 -19.66 9.90 -5.44
C GLU A 43 -18.57 10.86 -5.91
N MET A 44 -18.77 12.14 -5.64
CA MET A 44 -18.00 13.26 -6.15
C MET A 44 -16.63 13.42 -5.50
N GLY A 45 -16.30 12.62 -4.48
CA GLY A 45 -15.02 12.70 -3.80
C GLY A 45 -15.17 12.71 -2.28
N TYR A 46 -14.14 13.24 -1.63
CA TYR A 46 -13.95 13.22 -0.19
C TYR A 46 -13.92 14.65 0.36
N ILE A 47 -14.50 14.93 1.52
CA ILE A 47 -14.45 16.24 2.17
C ILE A 47 -13.58 16.17 3.43
N ASP A 48 -12.57 17.03 3.51
CA ASP A 48 -11.59 17.12 4.61
C ASP A 48 -11.21 18.57 4.85
N ASP A 49 -11.41 19.10 6.06
CA ASP A 49 -11.17 20.52 6.37
C ASP A 49 -9.69 20.89 6.58
N LYS A 50 -8.78 19.91 6.60
CA LYS A 50 -7.33 20.10 6.82
C LYS A 50 -6.51 19.86 5.57
N ASP A 51 -6.84 18.82 4.81
CA ASP A 51 -6.08 18.37 3.63
C ASP A 51 -6.89 18.50 2.32
N GLY A 52 -8.09 19.09 2.39
CA GLY A 52 -8.92 19.37 1.24
C GLY A 52 -8.44 20.53 0.38
N SER A 53 -8.79 20.49 -0.90
CA SER A 53 -8.47 21.49 -1.92
C SER A 53 -9.73 22.16 -2.46
N LYS A 54 -9.60 23.32 -3.08
CA LYS A 54 -10.74 24.02 -3.71
C LYS A 54 -11.03 23.53 -5.13
N GLU A 55 -10.00 23.09 -5.85
CA GLU A 55 -10.06 22.66 -7.25
C GLU A 55 -8.91 21.68 -7.54
N GLY A 56 -8.97 20.99 -8.69
CA GLY A 56 -7.90 20.11 -9.18
C GLY A 56 -7.73 18.76 -8.48
N ARG A 57 -8.24 18.60 -7.24
CA ARG A 57 -8.29 17.35 -6.49
C ARG A 57 -9.72 16.99 -6.10
N THR A 58 -10.05 15.71 -6.07
CA THR A 58 -11.33 15.20 -5.55
C THR A 58 -11.34 14.99 -4.03
N LYS A 59 -10.35 15.54 -3.34
CA LYS A 59 -10.38 15.77 -1.89
C LYS A 59 -10.64 17.25 -1.67
N PHE A 60 -11.87 17.58 -1.29
CA PHE A 60 -12.39 18.94 -1.21
C PHE A 60 -12.29 19.50 0.20
N ILE A 61 -12.04 20.81 0.31
CA ILE A 61 -12.00 21.51 1.60
C ILE A 61 -13.39 21.63 2.26
N ASN A 62 -14.44 21.64 1.46
CA ASN A 62 -15.84 21.67 1.90
C ASN A 62 -16.79 21.26 0.74
N ASP A 63 -18.08 21.19 1.03
CA ASP A 63 -19.15 20.87 0.06
C ASP A 63 -19.29 21.91 -1.05
N THR A 64 -19.04 23.20 -0.74
CA THR A 64 -19.14 24.29 -1.73
C THR A 64 -18.09 24.15 -2.83
N ALA A 65 -16.88 23.71 -2.48
CA ALA A 65 -15.80 23.49 -3.45
C ALA A 65 -16.17 22.45 -4.52
N ILE A 66 -16.99 21.45 -4.19
CA ILE A 66 -17.46 20.45 -5.18
C ILE A 66 -18.29 21.13 -6.27
N LYS A 67 -19.22 22.01 -5.88
CA LYS A 67 -20.06 22.77 -6.82
C LYS A 67 -19.22 23.70 -7.68
N GLU A 68 -18.31 24.45 -7.05
CA GLU A 68 -17.50 25.46 -7.75
C GLU A 68 -16.49 24.85 -8.73
N SER A 69 -15.94 23.69 -8.40
CA SER A 69 -14.88 23.05 -9.21
C SER A 69 -15.41 22.11 -10.28
N ILE A 70 -16.33 21.20 -9.96
CA ILE A 70 -16.66 20.06 -10.82
C ILE A 70 -18.17 19.90 -11.07
N LEU A 71 -19.02 19.99 -10.04
CA LEU A 71 -20.47 19.82 -10.15
C LEU A 71 -21.16 21.13 -10.55
N LYS A 72 -20.80 21.68 -11.71
CA LYS A 72 -21.31 22.98 -12.17
C LYS A 72 -22.80 22.92 -12.53
N ASN A 73 -23.27 21.77 -13.02
CA ASN A 73 -24.67 21.52 -13.35
C ASN A 73 -25.01 20.06 -13.04
N LYS A 74 -26.19 19.81 -12.47
CA LYS A 74 -26.67 18.45 -12.20
C LYS A 74 -27.45 17.90 -13.38
N LYS A 75 -27.29 16.60 -13.65
CA LYS A 75 -28.12 15.88 -14.61
C LYS A 75 -29.41 15.39 -13.94
N PRO A 76 -30.58 15.62 -14.54
CA PRO A 76 -31.83 15.06 -14.03
C PRO A 76 -31.76 13.54 -13.92
N GLY A 77 -32.23 12.99 -12.80
CA GLY A 77 -32.27 11.55 -12.56
C GLY A 77 -30.99 10.95 -11.96
N ILE A 78 -29.93 11.74 -11.79
CA ILE A 78 -28.68 11.33 -11.14
C ILE A 78 -28.56 12.02 -9.79
N LYS A 79 -28.18 11.27 -8.75
CA LYS A 79 -27.82 11.82 -7.44
C LYS A 79 -26.31 11.99 -7.33
N TYR A 80 -25.90 13.03 -6.63
CA TYR A 80 -24.49 13.31 -6.38
C TYR A 80 -24.21 13.30 -4.89
N VAL A 81 -23.20 12.56 -4.44
CA VAL A 81 -22.92 12.39 -3.01
C VAL A 81 -21.43 12.61 -2.75
N ALA A 82 -21.05 12.88 -1.50
CA ALA A 82 -19.64 12.98 -1.10
C ALA A 82 -19.40 12.23 0.21
N MET A 83 -18.14 11.82 0.44
CA MET A 83 -17.76 11.09 1.64
C MET A 83 -17.09 11.99 2.68
N ILE A 84 -17.36 11.73 3.96
CA ILE A 84 -16.68 12.29 5.13
C ILE A 84 -16.30 11.15 6.08
N ASP A 85 -15.06 11.10 6.59
CA ASP A 85 -14.76 10.28 7.77
C ASP A 85 -15.18 11.05 9.03
N TYR A 86 -15.79 10.32 9.95
CA TYR A 86 -16.03 10.80 11.29
C TYR A 86 -14.73 11.34 11.92
N GLY A 87 -14.76 12.62 12.31
CA GLY A 87 -13.64 13.31 12.96
C GLY A 87 -12.66 14.04 12.03
N LYS A 88 -12.79 13.92 10.70
CA LYS A 88 -11.95 14.65 9.72
C LYS A 88 -12.56 15.93 9.16
N PHE A 89 -13.85 16.14 9.40
CA PHE A 89 -14.54 17.36 8.99
C PHE A 89 -15.56 17.75 10.05
N ASP A 90 -15.60 19.03 10.43
CA ASP A 90 -16.67 19.56 11.27
C ASP A 90 -17.95 19.78 10.45
N VAL A 91 -18.92 18.86 10.58
CA VAL A 91 -20.21 18.90 9.88
C VAL A 91 -21.02 20.17 10.09
N ASN A 92 -20.72 20.96 11.14
CA ASN A 92 -21.35 22.27 11.32
C ASN A 92 -20.99 23.25 10.19
N ASN A 93 -19.84 23.08 9.57
CA ASN A 93 -19.32 23.90 8.47
C ASN A 93 -19.97 23.58 7.11
N LEU A 94 -20.79 22.52 7.00
CA LEU A 94 -21.55 22.26 5.77
C LEU A 94 -22.52 23.43 5.52
N ALA A 95 -22.62 23.89 4.27
CA ALA A 95 -23.69 24.80 3.89
C ALA A 95 -25.05 24.06 3.93
N PRO A 96 -26.19 24.76 4.11
CA PRO A 96 -27.49 24.16 3.81
C PRO A 96 -27.51 23.64 2.37
N ARG A 97 -28.08 22.45 2.14
CA ARG A 97 -28.19 21.87 0.81
C ARG A 97 -28.99 22.80 -0.11
N GLY A 98 -28.43 23.12 -1.27
CA GLY A 98 -29.12 23.82 -2.34
C GLY A 98 -29.56 22.85 -3.45
N GLU A 99 -30.34 23.36 -4.41
CA GLU A 99 -30.77 22.56 -5.58
C GLU A 99 -29.57 22.12 -6.44
N ASP A 100 -28.58 23.00 -6.59
CA ASP A 100 -27.37 22.79 -7.39
C ASP A 100 -26.17 22.20 -6.61
N THR A 101 -26.35 21.81 -5.34
CA THR A 101 -25.29 21.16 -4.55
C THR A 101 -25.41 19.64 -4.64
N ILE A 102 -24.43 18.94 -4.08
CA ILE A 102 -24.56 17.49 -3.82
C ILE A 102 -25.85 17.20 -3.02
N ASP A 103 -26.40 16.01 -3.23
CA ASP A 103 -27.64 15.53 -2.64
C ASP A 103 -27.46 14.92 -1.26
N GLY A 104 -26.31 14.27 -1.03
CA GLY A 104 -26.10 13.51 0.20
C GLY A 104 -24.65 13.37 0.63
N ILE A 105 -24.51 12.98 1.89
CA ILE A 105 -23.23 12.70 2.55
C ILE A 105 -23.20 11.25 2.98
N ARG A 106 -22.09 10.59 2.66
CA ARG A 106 -21.78 9.24 3.09
C ARG A 106 -20.76 9.34 4.23
N MET A 107 -21.13 8.95 5.43
CA MET A 107 -20.25 9.08 6.59
C MET A 107 -19.60 7.75 6.95
N ALA A 108 -18.29 7.66 6.71
CA ALA A 108 -17.46 6.55 7.13
C ALA A 108 -17.04 6.70 8.59
N PHE A 109 -17.14 5.63 9.37
CA PHE A 109 -16.74 5.63 10.78
C PHE A 109 -16.19 4.28 11.19
N HIS A 110 -15.28 4.30 12.17
CA HIS A 110 -14.78 3.09 12.81
C HIS A 110 -15.75 2.59 13.88
N LYS A 111 -15.65 1.30 14.20
CA LYS A 111 -16.43 0.61 15.25
C LYS A 111 -16.53 1.35 16.58
N LYS A 112 -15.44 2.01 17.02
CA LYS A 112 -15.40 2.79 18.27
C LYS A 112 -16.30 4.04 18.24
N ASP A 113 -16.59 4.56 17.05
CA ASP A 113 -17.32 5.81 16.83
C ASP A 113 -18.79 5.57 16.42
N ARG A 114 -19.22 4.31 16.33
CA ARG A 114 -20.53 3.87 15.78
C ARG A 114 -21.75 4.52 16.45
N PHE A 115 -21.65 4.92 17.71
CA PHE A 115 -22.71 5.61 18.44
C PHE A 115 -22.50 7.13 18.51
N ASN A 116 -21.24 7.59 18.42
CA ASN A 116 -20.93 9.02 18.47
C ASN A 116 -21.27 9.73 17.15
N MET A 117 -21.34 8.99 16.04
CA MET A 117 -21.69 9.54 14.73
C MET A 117 -23.15 10.02 14.61
N ILE A 118 -24.05 9.57 15.48
CA ILE A 118 -25.50 9.86 15.41
C ILE A 118 -25.79 11.37 15.47
N GLU A 119 -25.12 12.10 16.37
CA GLU A 119 -25.29 13.56 16.47
C GLU A 119 -24.90 14.25 15.15
N LYS A 120 -23.78 13.82 14.56
CA LYS A 120 -23.25 14.38 13.31
C LYS A 120 -24.15 14.06 12.12
N ALA A 121 -24.68 12.84 12.06
CA ALA A 121 -25.70 12.43 11.10
C ALA A 121 -26.95 13.32 11.17
N ARG A 122 -27.43 13.62 12.38
CA ARG A 122 -28.60 14.49 12.60
C ARG A 122 -28.34 15.93 12.16
N ILE A 123 -27.14 16.46 12.36
CA ILE A 123 -26.75 17.78 11.85
C ILE A 123 -26.78 17.80 10.32
N ILE A 124 -26.19 16.79 9.67
CA ILE A 124 -26.17 16.67 8.20
C ILE A 124 -27.60 16.64 7.63
N MET A 125 -28.46 15.80 8.17
CA MET A 125 -29.85 15.68 7.72
C MET A 125 -30.66 16.96 7.97
N SER A 126 -30.42 17.67 9.09
CA SER A 126 -31.10 18.95 9.35
C SER A 126 -30.69 20.07 8.38
N LYS A 127 -29.54 19.94 7.72
CA LYS A 127 -29.12 20.80 6.60
C LYS A 127 -29.72 20.38 5.24
N GLY A 128 -30.54 19.32 5.20
CA GLY A 128 -31.29 18.86 4.03
C GLY A 128 -30.59 17.81 3.17
N TYR A 129 -29.41 17.35 3.56
CA TYR A 129 -28.68 16.28 2.86
C TYR A 129 -29.26 14.90 3.16
N GLU A 130 -29.30 14.05 2.13
CA GLU A 130 -29.43 12.60 2.31
C GLU A 130 -28.23 12.06 3.10
N PHE A 131 -28.45 11.08 3.97
CA PHE A 131 -27.39 10.54 4.83
C PHE A 131 -27.22 9.05 4.64
N TYR A 132 -25.99 8.61 4.36
CA TYR A 132 -25.66 7.20 4.16
C TYR A 132 -24.67 6.73 5.23
N ILE A 133 -25.01 5.63 5.89
CA ILE A 133 -24.29 5.09 7.05
C ILE A 133 -23.24 4.10 6.56
N GLN A 134 -21.94 4.38 6.78
CA GLN A 134 -20.82 3.57 6.29
C GLN A 134 -19.98 3.00 7.44
N PRO A 135 -20.41 1.89 8.08
CA PRO A 135 -19.62 1.25 9.12
C PRO A 135 -18.41 0.54 8.50
N MET A 136 -17.23 1.16 8.61
CA MET A 136 -16.00 0.61 8.03
C MET A 136 -15.65 -0.74 8.65
N ILE A 137 -15.11 -1.64 7.82
CA ILE A 137 -14.65 -2.97 8.24
C ILE A 137 -15.79 -3.74 8.94
N THR A 138 -16.96 -3.81 8.29
CA THR A 138 -18.18 -4.42 8.87
C THR A 138 -17.93 -5.86 9.34
N MET A 139 -17.02 -6.57 8.68
CA MET A 139 -16.57 -7.93 9.04
C MET A 139 -15.92 -8.06 10.43
N ARG A 140 -15.57 -6.95 11.11
CA ARG A 140 -15.00 -6.94 12.47
C ARG A 140 -16.01 -6.65 13.58
N TYR A 141 -17.27 -6.51 13.22
CA TYR A 141 -18.37 -6.52 14.18
C TYR A 141 -18.72 -7.96 14.49
N THR A 142 -18.81 -8.29 15.78
CA THR A 142 -19.56 -9.47 16.18
C THR A 142 -21.04 -9.27 15.83
N ASP A 143 -21.79 -10.36 15.68
CA ASP A 143 -23.23 -10.28 15.37
C ASP A 143 -23.96 -9.37 16.38
N LYS A 144 -23.64 -9.49 17.66
CA LYS A 144 -24.20 -8.64 18.72
C LYS A 144 -23.92 -7.15 18.49
N GLU A 145 -22.67 -6.79 18.21
CA GLU A 145 -22.30 -5.37 18.02
C GLU A 145 -22.91 -4.78 16.75
N LEU A 146 -23.08 -5.58 15.70
CA LEU A 146 -23.76 -5.15 14.48
C LEU A 146 -25.26 -4.93 14.76
N LEU A 147 -25.90 -5.84 15.51
CA LEU A 147 -27.31 -5.70 15.89
C LEU A 147 -27.54 -4.47 16.79
N GLU A 148 -26.65 -4.20 17.75
CA GLU A 148 -26.71 -2.98 18.58
C GLU A 148 -26.63 -1.70 17.72
N LEU A 149 -25.77 -1.71 16.69
CA LEU A 149 -25.69 -0.60 15.74
C LEU A 149 -26.98 -0.46 14.93
N ILE A 150 -27.52 -1.56 14.41
CA ILE A 150 -28.76 -1.57 13.63
C ILE A 150 -29.95 -1.09 14.47
N GLU A 151 -30.06 -1.54 15.73
CA GLU A 151 -31.09 -1.08 16.66
C GLU A 151 -31.00 0.44 16.87
N THR A 152 -29.79 0.95 17.12
CA THR A 152 -29.56 2.39 17.26
C THR A 152 -29.93 3.15 15.98
N VAL A 153 -29.59 2.63 14.80
CA VAL A 153 -29.95 3.23 13.51
C VAL A 153 -31.46 3.24 13.33
N ASN A 154 -32.16 2.16 13.65
CA ASN A 154 -33.61 2.06 13.55
C ASN A 154 -34.32 3.06 14.48
N GLU A 155 -33.79 3.30 15.68
CA GLU A 155 -34.40 4.22 16.64
C GLU A 155 -34.06 5.68 16.35
N GLN A 156 -32.80 5.95 15.98
CA GLN A 156 -32.24 7.29 15.99
C GLN A 156 -31.85 7.81 14.62
N LEU A 157 -31.94 7.02 13.55
CA LEU A 157 -31.62 7.40 12.16
C LEU A 157 -32.57 6.70 11.15
N ALA A 158 -33.83 6.42 11.51
CA ALA A 158 -34.80 5.74 10.64
C ALA A 158 -35.08 6.45 9.29
N ASP A 159 -34.75 7.73 9.20
CA ASP A 159 -34.87 8.61 8.05
C ASP A 159 -33.57 8.74 7.23
N ALA A 160 -32.51 8.02 7.60
CA ALA A 160 -31.33 7.91 6.76
C ALA A 160 -31.66 7.28 5.39
N SER A 161 -30.80 7.51 4.42
CA SER A 161 -31.01 7.15 3.02
C SER A 161 -30.36 5.82 2.64
N GLY A 162 -29.58 5.22 3.54
CA GLY A 162 -29.08 3.85 3.36
C GLY A 162 -28.11 3.40 4.44
N PHE A 163 -28.08 2.10 4.67
CA PHE A 163 -27.12 1.43 5.55
C PHE A 163 -26.22 0.50 4.73
N TYR A 164 -24.90 0.66 4.84
CA TYR A 164 -23.96 -0.10 4.03
C TYR A 164 -23.31 -1.28 4.76
N ILE A 165 -23.13 -2.37 4.02
CA ILE A 165 -22.17 -3.44 4.31
C ILE A 165 -20.87 -3.08 3.57
N VAL A 166 -19.76 -2.95 4.31
CA VAL A 166 -18.48 -2.49 3.76
C VAL A 166 -17.39 -3.55 3.98
N ASP A 167 -16.96 -4.18 2.89
CA ASP A 167 -15.83 -5.11 2.84
C ASP A 167 -14.50 -4.36 2.57
N SER A 168 -14.09 -3.56 3.55
CA SER A 168 -12.92 -2.66 3.45
C SER A 168 -11.59 -3.38 3.18
N PHE A 169 -11.48 -4.67 3.53
CA PHE A 169 -10.27 -5.47 3.32
C PHE A 169 -10.40 -6.45 2.16
N GLY A 170 -11.50 -6.43 1.40
CA GLY A 170 -11.70 -7.34 0.26
C GLY A 170 -11.60 -8.81 0.65
N GLU A 171 -12.01 -9.15 1.87
CA GLU A 171 -11.86 -10.47 2.49
C GLU A 171 -13.17 -11.26 2.52
N MET A 172 -14.30 -10.61 2.21
CA MET A 172 -15.62 -11.22 2.31
C MET A 172 -15.77 -12.36 1.32
N ARG A 173 -16.18 -13.53 1.81
CA ARG A 173 -16.50 -14.71 1.00
C ARG A 173 -18.02 -14.88 0.87
N PRO A 174 -18.50 -15.76 -0.04
CA PRO A 174 -19.94 -15.95 -0.23
C PRO A 174 -20.73 -16.25 1.05
N ASN A 175 -20.19 -17.09 1.95
CA ASN A 175 -20.83 -17.40 3.23
C ASN A 175 -20.91 -16.19 4.17
N ASP A 176 -19.89 -15.32 4.15
CA ASP A 176 -19.88 -14.09 4.92
C ASP A 176 -20.91 -13.10 4.38
N MET A 177 -21.00 -12.99 3.06
CA MET A 177 -21.98 -12.15 2.39
C MET A 177 -23.40 -12.60 2.73
N GLU A 178 -23.68 -13.90 2.64
CA GLU A 178 -24.98 -14.46 3.02
C GLU A 178 -25.30 -14.17 4.49
N ARG A 179 -24.36 -14.37 5.41
CA ARG A 179 -24.55 -14.05 6.83
C ARG A 179 -24.87 -12.57 7.04
N MET A 180 -24.09 -11.67 6.45
CA MET A 180 -24.27 -10.23 6.60
C MET A 180 -25.61 -9.75 6.03
N LEU A 181 -25.99 -10.23 4.84
CA LEU A 181 -27.28 -9.90 4.25
C LEU A 181 -28.45 -10.37 5.12
N ASN A 182 -28.40 -11.59 5.64
CA ASN A 182 -29.45 -12.09 6.54
C ASN A 182 -29.56 -11.26 7.83
N LEU A 183 -28.43 -10.91 8.45
CA LEU A 183 -28.42 -10.10 9.68
C LEU A 183 -28.96 -8.69 9.43
N VAL A 184 -28.48 -8.03 8.37
CA VAL A 184 -28.85 -6.63 8.08
C VAL A 184 -30.29 -6.56 7.57
N ASP A 185 -30.66 -7.37 6.58
CA ASP A 185 -31.99 -7.32 5.96
C ASP A 185 -33.12 -7.64 6.95
N TYR A 186 -32.91 -8.62 7.83
CA TYR A 186 -33.92 -9.00 8.81
C TYR A 186 -34.14 -7.95 9.90
N ASN A 187 -33.06 -7.31 10.38
CA ASN A 187 -33.11 -6.46 11.59
C ASN A 187 -33.21 -4.96 11.28
N LEU A 188 -32.77 -4.49 10.12
CA LEU A 188 -32.84 -3.07 9.75
C LEU A 188 -34.31 -2.66 9.49
N ILE A 189 -34.68 -1.41 9.74
CA ILE A 189 -36.04 -0.92 9.48
C ILE A 189 -36.40 -1.07 7.99
N ARG A 190 -37.55 -1.68 7.66
CA ARG A 190 -37.90 -2.12 6.28
C ARG A 190 -37.81 -1.07 5.18
N SER A 191 -37.99 0.21 5.52
CA SER A 191 -37.92 1.32 4.57
C SER A 191 -36.49 1.69 4.15
N MET A 192 -35.47 1.31 4.93
CA MET A 192 -34.09 1.68 4.71
C MET A 192 -33.47 0.84 3.58
N PRO A 193 -32.89 1.48 2.54
CA PRO A 193 -32.07 0.80 1.53
C PRO A 193 -30.81 0.17 2.13
N ILE A 194 -30.35 -0.93 1.52
CA ILE A 194 -29.08 -1.57 1.89
C ILE A 194 -28.04 -1.30 0.81
N GLY A 195 -26.90 -0.78 1.21
CA GLY A 195 -25.74 -0.59 0.35
C GLY A 195 -24.70 -1.69 0.49
N PHE A 196 -23.93 -1.95 -0.55
CA PHE A 196 -22.76 -2.82 -0.50
C PHE A 196 -21.56 -2.16 -1.17
N HIS A 197 -20.45 -2.12 -0.46
CA HIS A 197 -19.16 -1.64 -0.95
C HIS A 197 -18.10 -2.73 -0.72
N SER A 198 -17.35 -3.08 -1.77
CA SER A 198 -16.38 -4.19 -1.69
C SER A 198 -15.10 -3.93 -2.49
N HIS A 199 -14.03 -4.58 -2.04
CA HIS A 199 -12.72 -4.55 -2.69
C HIS A 199 -12.30 -5.92 -3.26
N ASN A 200 -11.49 -5.86 -4.31
CA ASN A 200 -11.10 -7.00 -5.13
C ASN A 200 -9.82 -7.72 -4.66
N ASN A 201 -9.45 -7.57 -3.38
CA ASN A 201 -8.20 -8.14 -2.86
C ASN A 201 -8.16 -9.68 -2.97
N LEU A 202 -9.31 -10.35 -2.82
CA LEU A 202 -9.51 -11.76 -3.14
C LEU A 202 -10.18 -12.01 -4.50
N GLN A 203 -10.38 -10.97 -5.32
CA GLN A 203 -11.12 -11.02 -6.59
C GLN A 203 -12.58 -11.50 -6.46
N LEU A 204 -13.22 -11.19 -5.32
CA LEU A 204 -14.58 -11.63 -5.01
C LEU A 204 -15.65 -10.53 -5.09
N SER A 205 -15.30 -9.27 -5.37
CA SER A 205 -16.27 -8.16 -5.41
C SER A 205 -17.42 -8.43 -6.36
N TYR A 206 -17.12 -8.86 -7.59
CA TYR A 206 -18.16 -9.18 -8.58
C TYR A 206 -19.06 -10.31 -8.10
N SER A 207 -18.48 -11.43 -7.64
CA SER A 207 -19.25 -12.55 -7.13
C SER A 207 -20.15 -12.18 -5.95
N ASN A 208 -19.64 -11.41 -4.99
CA ASN A 208 -20.41 -10.99 -3.82
C ASN A 208 -21.52 -10.00 -4.19
N ALA A 209 -21.28 -9.10 -5.14
CA ALA A 209 -22.31 -8.22 -5.67
C ALA A 209 -23.43 -9.02 -6.34
N ILE A 210 -23.12 -10.04 -7.15
CA ILE A 210 -24.14 -10.91 -7.74
C ILE A 210 -24.95 -11.63 -6.64
N SER A 211 -24.29 -12.11 -5.58
CA SER A 211 -25.00 -12.69 -4.42
C SER A 211 -25.97 -11.71 -3.75
N MET A 212 -25.60 -10.42 -3.64
CA MET A 212 -26.50 -9.38 -3.15
C MET A 212 -27.71 -9.17 -4.07
N LEU A 213 -27.47 -9.08 -5.39
CA LEU A 213 -28.53 -8.86 -6.38
C LEU A 213 -29.54 -10.03 -6.40
N GLN A 214 -29.07 -11.25 -6.14
CA GLN A 214 -29.89 -12.47 -6.08
C GLN A 214 -30.56 -12.68 -4.71
N PHE A 215 -30.17 -11.93 -3.68
CA PHE A 215 -30.72 -12.08 -2.35
C PHE A 215 -32.21 -11.69 -2.32
N PRO A 216 -33.10 -12.52 -1.73
CA PRO A 216 -34.54 -12.32 -1.78
C PRO A 216 -35.01 -11.22 -0.80
N THR A 217 -34.71 -9.96 -1.11
CA THR A 217 -35.16 -8.79 -0.32
C THR A 217 -36.25 -7.99 -1.04
N THR A 218 -37.12 -7.35 -0.25
CA THR A 218 -38.09 -6.37 -0.74
C THR A 218 -37.51 -4.96 -0.84
N ARG A 219 -36.34 -4.71 -0.24
CA ARG A 219 -35.71 -3.39 -0.13
C ARG A 219 -35.12 -2.89 -1.45
N GLU A 220 -34.82 -1.61 -1.47
CA GLU A 220 -33.88 -1.06 -2.43
C GLU A 220 -32.45 -1.47 -2.04
N ILE A 221 -31.65 -1.83 -3.05
CA ILE A 221 -30.24 -2.17 -2.92
C ILE A 221 -29.38 -1.19 -3.71
N MET A 222 -28.28 -0.75 -3.10
CA MET A 222 -27.25 0.07 -3.72
C MET A 222 -25.96 -0.73 -3.81
N VAL A 223 -25.36 -0.78 -5.00
CA VAL A 223 -24.08 -1.47 -5.20
C VAL A 223 -23.04 -0.43 -5.62
N ASP A 224 -21.99 -0.30 -4.81
CA ASP A 224 -20.85 0.54 -5.14
C ASP A 224 -19.96 -0.15 -6.17
N SER A 225 -19.48 0.63 -7.12
CA SER A 225 -18.52 0.19 -8.13
C SER A 225 -17.64 1.36 -8.59
N SER A 226 -16.53 1.08 -9.27
CA SER A 226 -15.73 2.10 -9.95
C SER A 226 -15.26 1.62 -11.31
N ILE A 227 -15.03 2.58 -12.20
CA ILE A 227 -14.59 2.33 -13.57
C ILE A 227 -13.26 1.57 -13.54
N MET A 228 -13.17 0.44 -14.25
CA MET A 228 -12.00 -0.46 -14.24
C MET A 228 -11.62 -0.93 -12.82
N GLY A 229 -12.57 -0.90 -11.87
CA GLY A 229 -12.34 -1.21 -10.47
C GLY A 229 -11.35 -0.25 -9.79
N MET A 230 -11.16 0.97 -10.30
CA MET A 230 -10.21 1.93 -9.71
C MET A 230 -10.51 2.20 -8.23
N GLY A 231 -9.57 1.91 -7.34
CA GLY A 231 -9.79 2.02 -5.91
C GLY A 231 -8.60 1.57 -5.08
N LYS A 232 -8.71 1.70 -3.77
CA LYS A 232 -7.68 1.26 -2.82
C LYS A 232 -7.36 -0.24 -2.97
N GLY A 233 -6.08 -0.60 -2.80
CA GLY A 233 -5.64 -2.00 -2.79
C GLY A 233 -5.76 -2.62 -4.18
N ALA A 234 -6.39 -3.78 -4.27
CA ALA A 234 -6.64 -4.43 -5.56
C ALA A 234 -7.81 -3.83 -6.36
N GLY A 235 -8.39 -2.72 -5.88
CA GLY A 235 -9.50 -2.03 -6.52
C GLY A 235 -10.87 -2.43 -5.98
N ASN A 236 -11.93 -1.90 -6.59
CA ASN A 236 -13.33 -2.16 -6.26
C ASN A 236 -13.98 -3.06 -7.32
N LEU A 237 -15.28 -3.33 -7.14
CA LEU A 237 -16.14 -3.84 -8.21
C LEU A 237 -16.06 -2.93 -9.44
N ASN A 238 -15.84 -3.53 -10.61
CA ASN A 238 -15.84 -2.85 -11.90
C ASN A 238 -17.24 -2.37 -12.31
N THR A 239 -17.43 -1.06 -12.50
CA THR A 239 -18.71 -0.46 -12.91
C THR A 239 -19.17 -1.03 -14.25
N GLU A 240 -18.31 -1.09 -15.25
CA GLU A 240 -18.64 -1.57 -16.59
C GLU A 240 -19.18 -3.01 -16.60
N LEU A 241 -18.63 -3.89 -15.74
CA LEU A 241 -19.08 -5.27 -15.60
C LEU A 241 -20.43 -5.36 -14.87
N LEU A 242 -20.65 -4.51 -13.87
CA LEU A 242 -21.91 -4.44 -13.14
C LEU A 242 -23.04 -3.92 -14.04
N LEU A 243 -22.81 -2.83 -14.78
CA LEU A 243 -23.81 -2.25 -15.68
C LEU A 243 -24.22 -3.24 -16.78
N GLU A 244 -23.27 -3.94 -17.38
CA GLU A 244 -23.57 -5.00 -18.36
C GLU A 244 -24.45 -6.10 -17.74
N HIS A 245 -24.09 -6.58 -16.54
CA HIS A 245 -24.87 -7.60 -15.84
C HIS A 245 -26.31 -7.14 -15.56
N LEU A 246 -26.49 -5.91 -15.08
CA LEU A 246 -27.80 -5.35 -14.80
C LEU A 246 -28.64 -5.18 -16.07
N ASN A 247 -28.03 -4.78 -17.18
CA ASN A 247 -28.68 -4.72 -18.49
C ASN A 247 -29.18 -6.11 -18.93
N LEU A 248 -28.34 -7.13 -18.84
CA LEU A 248 -28.65 -8.48 -19.30
C LEU A 248 -29.71 -9.20 -18.45
N PHE A 249 -29.61 -9.12 -17.12
CA PHE A 249 -30.39 -9.96 -16.21
C PHE A 249 -31.48 -9.24 -15.42
N TYR A 250 -31.36 -7.92 -15.28
CA TYR A 250 -32.29 -7.09 -14.49
C TYR A 250 -33.02 -6.03 -15.35
N GLY A 251 -32.83 -6.10 -16.67
CA GLY A 251 -33.46 -5.26 -17.67
C GLY A 251 -32.91 -3.85 -17.76
N GLY A 252 -31.72 -3.60 -17.18
CA GLY A 252 -31.01 -2.31 -17.05
C GLY A 252 -31.07 -1.41 -18.30
N LYS A 253 -31.02 -0.09 -18.09
CA LYS A 253 -30.96 0.91 -19.17
C LYS A 253 -29.68 1.76 -19.10
N TYR A 254 -28.60 1.13 -18.64
CA TYR A 254 -27.30 1.77 -18.53
C TYR A 254 -26.57 1.74 -19.87
N THR A 255 -25.71 2.73 -20.12
CA THR A 255 -24.89 2.79 -21.33
C THR A 255 -23.43 2.51 -20.97
N VAL A 256 -22.89 1.37 -21.40
CA VAL A 256 -21.51 0.97 -21.03
C VAL A 256 -20.44 1.73 -21.84
N GLN A 257 -20.73 2.07 -23.10
CA GLN A 257 -19.74 2.67 -24.03
C GLN A 257 -19.00 3.90 -23.49
N PRO A 258 -19.66 4.90 -22.85
CA PRO A 258 -18.95 6.05 -22.27
C PRO A 258 -17.88 5.66 -21.25
N LEU A 259 -18.11 4.58 -20.49
CA LEU A 259 -17.12 4.10 -19.51
C LEU A 259 -15.91 3.50 -20.23
N LEU A 260 -16.12 2.71 -21.30
CA LEU A 260 -15.03 2.16 -22.10
C LEU A 260 -14.18 3.25 -22.75
N ASP A 261 -14.83 4.32 -23.22
CA ASP A 261 -14.14 5.47 -23.83
C ASP A 261 -13.26 6.21 -22.81
N VAL A 262 -13.73 6.41 -21.58
CA VAL A 262 -12.92 7.07 -20.54
C VAL A 262 -11.86 6.13 -19.97
N ILE A 263 -12.07 4.81 -20.01
CA ILE A 263 -11.05 3.83 -19.68
C ILE A 263 -9.84 4.01 -20.59
N ASP A 264 -10.06 4.02 -21.91
CA ASP A 264 -9.00 4.18 -22.90
C ASP A 264 -8.25 5.52 -22.77
N LYS A 265 -9.00 6.61 -22.57
CA LYS A 265 -8.45 7.98 -22.63
C LYS A 265 -7.86 8.50 -21.32
N VAL A 266 -8.33 8.01 -20.17
CA VAL A 266 -8.00 8.56 -18.85
C VAL A 266 -7.56 7.46 -17.89
N ILE A 267 -8.41 6.45 -17.66
CA ILE A 267 -8.15 5.47 -16.59
C ILE A 267 -6.89 4.64 -16.89
N ASN A 268 -6.67 4.22 -18.14
CA ASN A 268 -5.44 3.50 -18.54
C ASN A 268 -4.18 4.35 -18.39
N GLN A 269 -4.27 5.67 -18.60
CA GLN A 269 -3.13 6.57 -18.37
C GLN A 269 -2.78 6.59 -16.88
N LEU A 270 -3.80 6.76 -16.03
CA LEU A 270 -3.64 6.70 -14.58
C LEU A 270 -3.15 5.32 -14.11
N HIS A 271 -3.60 4.22 -14.72
CA HIS A 271 -3.18 2.86 -14.38
C HIS A 271 -1.70 2.59 -14.67
N ASN A 272 -1.20 3.14 -15.79
CA ASN A 272 0.21 3.05 -16.15
C ASN A 272 1.12 3.82 -15.18
N GLU A 273 0.63 4.92 -14.61
CA GLU A 273 1.36 5.74 -13.62
C GLU A 273 1.20 5.22 -12.19
N PHE A 274 -0.01 4.76 -11.86
CA PHE A 274 -0.42 4.35 -10.52
C PHE A 274 -1.17 3.01 -10.62
N TYR A 275 -0.48 1.92 -10.32
CA TYR A 275 -1.06 0.59 -10.43
C TYR A 275 -2.09 0.33 -9.32
N TRP A 276 -3.26 -0.18 -9.73
CA TRP A 276 -4.17 -0.94 -8.86
C TRP A 276 -4.54 -2.25 -9.55
N GLY A 277 -4.88 -3.26 -8.76
CA GLY A 277 -5.27 -4.56 -9.28
C GLY A 277 -4.76 -5.69 -8.39
N TYR A 278 -5.06 -6.92 -8.77
CA TYR A 278 -4.63 -8.08 -8.00
C TYR A 278 -3.11 -8.07 -7.82
N ALA A 279 -2.68 -8.28 -6.57
CA ALA A 279 -1.28 -8.37 -6.20
C ALA A 279 -1.13 -9.30 -4.98
N PRO A 280 -0.03 -10.06 -4.87
CA PRO A 280 0.18 -10.99 -3.76
C PRO A 280 0.09 -10.35 -2.38
N GLU A 281 0.55 -9.11 -2.22
CA GLU A 281 0.48 -8.36 -0.96
C GLU A 281 -0.97 -8.11 -0.51
N TYR A 282 -1.88 -7.81 -1.44
CA TYR A 282 -3.29 -7.59 -1.13
C TYR A 282 -3.98 -8.91 -0.79
N TYR A 283 -3.67 -9.98 -1.54
CA TYR A 283 -4.11 -11.33 -1.19
C TYR A 283 -3.65 -11.72 0.21
N LEU A 284 -2.37 -11.53 0.52
CA LEU A 284 -1.80 -11.85 1.83
C LEU A 284 -2.48 -11.05 2.94
N SER A 285 -2.71 -9.75 2.75
CA SER A 285 -3.43 -8.94 3.73
C SER A 285 -4.85 -9.45 3.99
N SER A 286 -5.63 -9.75 2.95
CA SER A 286 -6.99 -10.29 3.12
C SER A 286 -7.00 -11.68 3.73
N ALA A 287 -6.09 -12.57 3.32
CA ALA A 287 -5.95 -13.90 3.88
C ALA A 287 -5.54 -13.89 5.36
N ASN A 288 -4.83 -12.84 5.80
CA ASN A 288 -4.42 -12.63 7.19
C ASN A 288 -5.31 -11.63 7.94
N HIS A 289 -6.46 -11.24 7.35
CA HIS A 289 -7.48 -10.42 8.00
C HIS A 289 -7.01 -9.02 8.43
N CYS A 290 -6.03 -8.44 7.73
CA CYS A 290 -5.38 -7.19 8.10
C CYS A 290 -5.43 -6.11 7.01
N THR A 291 -5.16 -4.87 7.40
CA THR A 291 -5.02 -3.76 6.44
C THR A 291 -3.93 -4.06 5.39
N PRO A 292 -4.15 -3.71 4.11
CA PRO A 292 -3.18 -3.82 3.02
C PRO A 292 -1.80 -3.23 3.34
N SER A 293 -1.77 -2.19 4.16
CA SER A 293 -0.56 -1.40 4.44
C SER A 293 0.57 -2.20 5.10
N TYR A 294 0.28 -3.21 5.92
CA TYR A 294 1.35 -4.03 6.51
C TYR A 294 2.06 -4.88 5.46
N ALA A 295 1.31 -5.55 4.58
CA ALA A 295 1.90 -6.38 3.53
C ALA A 295 2.70 -5.51 2.56
N SER A 296 2.15 -4.38 2.11
CA SER A 296 2.87 -3.44 1.26
C SER A 296 4.13 -2.88 1.96
N TYR A 297 4.08 -2.64 3.27
CA TYR A 297 5.24 -2.19 4.02
C TYR A 297 6.35 -3.24 4.05
N TYR A 298 6.03 -4.48 4.40
CA TYR A 298 7.01 -5.57 4.45
C TYR A 298 7.56 -5.93 3.07
N PHE A 299 6.69 -5.97 2.07
CA PHE A 299 7.06 -6.29 0.69
C PHE A 299 7.91 -5.19 0.06
N ASN A 300 7.46 -3.93 0.07
CA ASN A 300 8.16 -2.84 -0.62
C ASN A 300 9.39 -2.36 0.13
N LYS A 301 9.29 -2.18 1.46
CA LYS A 301 10.40 -1.57 2.22
C LYS A 301 11.57 -2.53 2.40
N HIS A 302 11.27 -3.75 2.83
CA HIS A 302 12.26 -4.76 3.17
C HIS A 302 12.54 -5.73 2.01
N MET A 303 11.83 -5.60 0.88
CA MET A 303 11.97 -6.48 -0.30
C MET A 303 11.84 -7.95 0.07
N LEU A 304 10.94 -8.25 1.03
CA LEU A 304 10.81 -9.59 1.56
C LEU A 304 10.10 -10.51 0.59
N PRO A 305 10.58 -11.75 0.44
CA PRO A 305 9.81 -12.82 -0.19
C PRO A 305 8.41 -12.99 0.45
N ILE A 306 7.44 -13.38 -0.37
CA ILE A 306 6.01 -13.49 -0.01
C ILE A 306 5.77 -14.40 1.20
N ASP A 307 6.52 -15.50 1.31
CA ASP A 307 6.47 -16.43 2.45
C ASP A 307 6.83 -15.71 3.76
N GLN A 308 7.90 -14.92 3.77
CA GLN A 308 8.31 -14.14 4.94
C GLN A 308 7.31 -13.03 5.28
N VAL A 309 6.73 -12.38 4.28
CA VAL A 309 5.64 -11.41 4.51
C VAL A 309 4.47 -12.11 5.19
N SER A 310 4.08 -13.31 4.72
CA SER A 310 3.01 -14.08 5.34
C SER A 310 3.33 -14.46 6.79
N GLU A 311 4.57 -14.85 7.10
CA GLU A 311 5.00 -15.16 8.47
C GLU A 311 4.90 -13.92 9.38
N LEU A 312 5.32 -12.74 8.89
CA LEU A 312 5.21 -11.48 9.62
C LEU A 312 3.75 -11.08 9.86
N LEU A 313 2.88 -11.22 8.87
CA LEU A 313 1.45 -10.90 9.02
C LEU A 313 0.78 -11.81 10.07
N ASN A 314 1.20 -13.07 10.17
CA ASN A 314 0.73 -14.00 11.21
C ASN A 314 1.19 -13.61 12.62
N MET A 315 2.27 -12.84 12.77
CA MET A 315 2.76 -12.35 14.05
C MET A 315 2.02 -11.09 14.56
N LEU A 316 1.18 -10.47 13.74
CA LEU A 316 0.45 -9.26 14.12
C LEU A 316 -0.63 -9.58 15.15
N ALA A 317 -0.68 -8.80 16.22
CA ALA A 317 -1.78 -8.82 17.19
C ALA A 317 -3.10 -8.38 16.53
N GLU A 318 -4.21 -8.99 16.90
CA GLU A 318 -5.53 -8.78 16.27
C GLU A 318 -5.98 -7.31 16.29
N GLU A 319 -5.74 -6.60 17.40
CA GLU A 319 -6.07 -5.17 17.52
C GLU A 319 -5.21 -4.27 16.62
N LYS A 320 -4.01 -4.74 16.23
CA LYS A 320 -3.09 -4.00 15.34
C LYS A 320 -3.37 -4.25 13.86
N LYS A 321 -4.15 -5.27 13.50
CA LYS A 321 -4.50 -5.58 12.10
C LYS A 321 -5.45 -4.56 11.46
N ILE A 322 -6.19 -3.79 12.27
CA ILE A 322 -7.24 -2.86 11.80
C ILE A 322 -6.63 -1.62 11.12
N SER A 323 -5.54 -1.10 11.68
CA SER A 323 -4.90 0.13 11.21
C SER A 323 -3.39 -0.01 11.19
N PHE A 324 -2.74 0.61 10.21
CA PHE A 324 -1.30 0.53 10.07
C PHE A 324 -0.58 1.29 11.19
N ASP A 325 0.31 0.59 11.89
CA ASP A 325 1.21 1.14 12.89
C ASP A 325 2.64 0.83 12.47
N LYS A 326 3.33 1.84 11.93
CA LYS A 326 4.68 1.70 11.39
C LYS A 326 5.69 1.23 12.45
N VAL A 327 5.58 1.76 13.67
CA VAL A 327 6.52 1.43 14.77
C VAL A 327 6.30 -0.02 15.19
N TYR A 328 5.05 -0.44 15.32
CA TYR A 328 4.73 -1.84 15.59
C TYR A 328 5.20 -2.77 14.47
N ALA A 329 5.03 -2.38 13.20
CA ALA A 329 5.49 -3.16 12.06
C ALA A 329 7.00 -3.42 12.09
N GLU A 330 7.81 -2.38 12.38
CA GLU A 330 9.27 -2.50 12.56
C GLU A 330 9.63 -3.41 13.73
N ASN A 331 8.94 -3.30 14.86
CA ASN A 331 9.20 -4.15 16.02
C ASN A 331 8.94 -5.63 15.68
N VAL A 332 7.83 -5.94 14.99
CA VAL A 332 7.52 -7.31 14.54
C VAL A 332 8.59 -7.81 13.56
N TYR A 333 9.05 -6.97 12.63
CA TYR A 333 10.14 -7.30 11.72
C TYR A 333 11.45 -7.62 12.45
N LEU A 334 11.81 -6.82 13.47
CA LEU A 334 13.00 -7.04 14.28
C LEU A 334 12.89 -8.34 15.09
N GLU A 335 11.77 -8.58 15.76
CA GLU A 335 11.56 -9.80 16.54
C GLU A 335 11.56 -11.06 15.66
N TYR A 336 10.94 -10.99 14.48
CA TYR A 336 10.99 -12.05 13.49
C TYR A 336 12.42 -12.42 13.09
N ASN A 337 13.27 -11.44 12.81
CA ASN A 337 14.66 -11.71 12.46
C ASN A 337 15.54 -12.11 13.66
N LYS A 338 15.27 -11.57 14.87
CA LYS A 338 15.93 -12.00 16.11
C LYS A 338 15.64 -13.46 16.45
N SER A 339 14.46 -13.97 16.11
CA SER A 339 14.12 -15.39 16.25
C SER A 339 15.02 -16.33 15.40
N LYS A 340 15.78 -15.74 14.48
CA LYS A 340 16.76 -16.42 13.61
C LYS A 340 18.20 -16.18 14.07
N SER A 341 18.44 -15.90 15.35
CA SER A 341 19.80 -15.68 15.88
C SER A 341 20.71 -16.90 15.71
N VAL A 342 22.00 -16.64 15.57
CA VAL A 342 23.08 -17.64 15.49
C VAL A 342 24.29 -17.16 16.29
N ASP A 343 25.16 -18.07 16.72
CA ASP A 343 26.48 -17.68 17.20
C ASP A 343 27.43 -17.50 16.02
N ASP A 344 27.92 -16.27 15.82
CA ASP A 344 28.77 -15.86 14.72
C ASP A 344 30.22 -15.58 15.14
N GLU A 345 30.61 -15.85 16.39
CA GLU A 345 31.95 -15.53 16.89
C GLU A 345 33.07 -16.13 16.03
N SER A 346 32.92 -17.39 15.62
CA SER A 346 33.90 -18.06 14.75
C SER A 346 33.96 -17.43 13.36
N ALA A 347 32.81 -17.08 12.79
CA ALA A 347 32.74 -16.47 11.46
C ALA A 347 33.43 -15.09 11.45
N VAL A 348 33.13 -14.28 12.46
CA VAL A 348 33.73 -12.94 12.64
C VAL A 348 35.24 -13.04 12.86
N LYS A 349 35.70 -14.01 13.63
CA LYS A 349 37.13 -14.25 13.86
C LYS A 349 37.87 -14.60 12.56
N ASP A 350 37.31 -15.49 11.75
CA ASP A 350 37.89 -15.89 10.45
C ASP A 350 37.96 -14.71 9.48
N ILE A 351 36.90 -13.89 9.44
CA ILE A 351 36.85 -12.70 8.59
C ILE A 351 37.85 -11.65 9.09
N LYS A 352 37.93 -11.42 10.41
CA LYS A 352 38.93 -10.51 11.00
C LYS A 352 40.35 -10.91 10.63
N ALA A 353 40.68 -12.21 10.71
CA ALA A 353 41.99 -12.71 10.30
C ALA A 353 42.28 -12.50 8.80
N SER A 354 41.25 -12.53 7.95
CA SER A 354 41.38 -12.26 6.51
C SER A 354 41.57 -10.77 6.19
N VAL A 355 41.03 -9.88 7.03
CA VAL A 355 41.10 -8.42 6.91
C VAL A 355 42.42 -7.85 7.47
N GLU A 356 43.03 -8.53 8.43
CA GLU A 356 44.22 -8.04 9.13
C GLU A 356 45.37 -7.71 8.16
N GLY A 357 45.84 -6.46 8.22
CA GLY A 357 46.95 -5.98 7.39
C GLY A 357 46.59 -5.66 5.93
N LYS A 358 45.31 -5.78 5.53
CA LYS A 358 44.85 -5.53 4.15
C LYS A 358 43.96 -4.28 4.04
N ARG A 359 43.93 -3.70 2.85
CA ARG A 359 42.89 -2.75 2.40
C ARG A 359 41.68 -3.55 1.95
N VAL A 360 40.47 -3.10 2.26
CA VAL A 360 39.25 -3.84 1.91
C VAL A 360 38.50 -3.14 0.78
N LEU A 361 38.39 -3.80 -0.37
CA LEU A 361 37.59 -3.35 -1.50
C LEU A 361 36.16 -3.87 -1.38
N LEU A 362 35.21 -2.97 -1.12
CA LEU A 362 33.78 -3.26 -1.22
C LEU A 362 33.28 -2.87 -2.61
N VAL A 363 32.61 -3.81 -3.28
CA VAL A 363 31.96 -3.56 -4.57
C VAL A 363 30.46 -3.72 -4.42
N ALA A 364 29.77 -2.59 -4.33
CA ALA A 364 28.31 -2.49 -4.30
C ALA A 364 27.72 -2.54 -5.72
N PRO A 365 26.43 -2.89 -5.87
CA PRO A 365 25.83 -3.10 -7.18
C PRO A 365 25.38 -1.83 -7.90
N GLY A 366 25.98 -0.68 -7.60
CA GLY A 366 25.72 0.59 -8.29
C GLY A 366 26.07 0.52 -9.78
N ARG A 367 25.42 1.35 -10.59
CA ARG A 367 25.63 1.40 -12.04
C ARG A 367 27.07 1.76 -12.43
N SER A 368 27.74 2.60 -11.65
CA SER A 368 29.10 3.09 -11.95
C SER A 368 30.14 1.97 -12.05
N VAL A 369 29.87 0.78 -11.47
CA VAL A 369 30.79 -0.36 -11.58
C VAL A 369 30.96 -0.87 -13.01
N ILE A 370 30.00 -0.61 -13.90
CA ILE A 370 30.09 -0.99 -15.33
C ILE A 370 31.28 -0.29 -15.97
N GLU A 371 31.46 1.00 -15.68
CA GLU A 371 32.52 1.83 -16.24
C GLU A 371 33.86 1.63 -15.52
N ALA A 372 33.83 1.07 -14.31
CA ALA A 372 35.01 0.89 -13.47
C ALA A 372 35.49 -0.58 -13.38
N GLN A 373 34.99 -1.50 -14.23
CA GLN A 373 35.32 -2.92 -14.13
C GLN A 373 36.83 -3.20 -14.22
N ASP A 374 37.53 -2.54 -15.14
CA ASP A 374 38.98 -2.72 -15.31
C ASP A 374 39.75 -2.28 -14.06
N LYS A 375 39.40 -1.11 -13.53
CA LYS A 375 40.01 -0.57 -12.30
C LYS A 375 39.73 -1.47 -11.09
N ILE A 376 38.51 -2.00 -10.97
CA ILE A 376 38.14 -2.96 -9.92
C ILE A 376 38.98 -4.25 -10.08
N ALA A 377 39.10 -4.77 -11.30
CA ALA A 377 39.86 -5.99 -11.58
C ALA A 377 41.37 -5.83 -11.35
N GLU A 378 41.91 -4.61 -11.52
CA GLU A 378 43.30 -4.29 -11.16
C GLU A 378 43.50 -4.31 -9.65
N LEU A 379 42.63 -3.63 -8.88
CA LEU A 379 42.71 -3.59 -7.42
C LEU A 379 42.60 -4.99 -6.78
N ILE A 380 41.77 -5.87 -7.33
CA ILE A 380 41.60 -7.25 -6.82
C ILE A 380 42.89 -8.07 -6.95
N LYS A 381 43.79 -7.73 -7.88
CA LYS A 381 45.06 -8.44 -8.07
C LYS A 381 46.15 -8.00 -7.08
N GLU A 382 45.93 -6.92 -6.34
CA GLU A 382 46.90 -6.43 -5.36
C GLU A 382 46.88 -7.35 -4.12
N GLU A 383 48.05 -7.87 -3.71
CA GLU A 383 48.14 -8.87 -2.64
C GLU A 383 47.66 -8.34 -1.26
N ASP A 384 47.75 -7.03 -1.06
CA ASP A 384 47.30 -6.33 0.14
C ASP A 384 45.84 -5.88 0.08
N VAL A 385 45.08 -6.29 -0.94
CA VAL A 385 43.64 -6.05 -1.04
C VAL A 385 42.85 -7.32 -0.70
N LEU A 386 41.77 -7.15 0.06
CA LEU A 386 40.72 -8.15 0.26
C LEU A 386 39.44 -7.63 -0.40
N SER A 387 38.86 -8.41 -1.30
CA SER A 387 37.72 -8.01 -2.11
C SER A 387 36.41 -8.64 -1.64
N ILE A 388 35.37 -7.83 -1.45
CA ILE A 388 34.04 -8.27 -1.04
C ILE A 388 32.98 -7.69 -2.00
N GLY A 389 32.34 -8.57 -2.77
CA GLY A 389 31.21 -8.21 -3.62
C GLY A 389 29.91 -8.21 -2.81
N LEU A 390 29.12 -7.13 -2.89
CA LEU A 390 27.85 -6.99 -2.16
C LEU A 390 26.67 -7.29 -3.09
N ASN A 391 25.96 -8.40 -2.85
CA ASN A 391 24.90 -8.90 -3.74
C ASN A 391 25.33 -8.92 -5.22
N SER A 392 26.62 -9.15 -5.48
CA SER A 392 27.21 -8.97 -6.82
C SER A 392 26.92 -10.17 -7.72
N THR A 393 26.57 -9.87 -8.96
CA THR A 393 26.39 -10.79 -10.09
C THR A 393 27.46 -10.58 -11.17
N LEU A 394 28.44 -9.69 -10.94
CA LEU A 394 29.55 -9.45 -11.86
C LEU A 394 30.37 -10.72 -12.09
N PRO A 395 30.91 -10.93 -13.31
CA PRO A 395 31.80 -12.06 -13.61
C PRO A 395 33.22 -11.81 -13.08
N ILE A 396 33.33 -11.37 -11.84
CA ILE A 396 34.58 -11.06 -11.13
C ILE A 396 34.68 -12.01 -9.93
N ASP A 397 35.86 -12.58 -9.74
CA ASP A 397 36.11 -13.48 -8.61
C ASP A 397 36.53 -12.66 -7.38
N PHE A 398 35.59 -12.45 -6.48
CA PHE A 398 35.84 -11.78 -5.20
C PHE A 398 36.29 -12.79 -4.14
N ASP A 399 37.14 -12.35 -3.20
CA ASP A 399 37.56 -13.19 -2.07
C ASP A 399 36.36 -13.63 -1.22
N TYR A 400 35.37 -12.75 -1.07
CA TYR A 400 34.07 -13.03 -0.46
C TYR A 400 32.92 -12.39 -1.24
N GLN A 401 31.75 -13.03 -1.20
CA GLN A 401 30.48 -12.41 -1.58
C GLN A 401 29.59 -12.26 -0.35
N LEU A 402 29.23 -11.03 0.00
CA LEU A 402 28.25 -10.75 1.04
C LEU A 402 26.87 -10.64 0.40
N THR A 403 25.97 -11.55 0.78
CA THR A 403 24.62 -11.62 0.20
C THR A 403 23.54 -11.40 1.26
N THR A 404 22.59 -10.51 0.97
CA THR A 404 21.40 -10.25 1.79
C THR A 404 20.11 -10.59 1.04
N ARG A 405 20.23 -11.28 -0.11
CA ARG A 405 19.13 -11.75 -0.95
C ARG A 405 19.24 -13.25 -1.16
N THR A 406 18.12 -13.97 -1.01
CA THR A 406 18.08 -15.44 -1.14
C THR A 406 18.57 -15.93 -2.50
N GLU A 407 18.19 -15.25 -3.59
CA GLU A 407 18.62 -15.62 -4.94
C GLU A 407 20.14 -15.46 -5.14
N ALA A 408 20.72 -14.36 -4.65
CA ALA A 408 22.16 -14.11 -4.68
C ALA A 408 22.92 -15.13 -3.83
N TYR A 409 22.40 -15.45 -2.64
CA TYR A 409 22.96 -16.49 -1.77
C TYR A 409 22.97 -17.86 -2.46
N ASN A 410 21.83 -18.29 -3.02
CA ASN A 410 21.71 -19.59 -3.68
C ASN A 410 22.66 -19.70 -4.87
N LYS A 411 22.80 -18.64 -5.68
CA LYS A 411 23.73 -18.60 -6.82
C LYS A 411 25.19 -18.70 -6.35
N ALA A 412 25.58 -17.90 -5.36
CA ALA A 412 26.95 -17.88 -4.85
C ALA A 412 27.36 -19.24 -4.24
N VAL A 413 26.45 -19.90 -3.52
CA VAL A 413 26.67 -21.25 -2.99
C VAL A 413 26.77 -22.30 -4.11
N ALA A 414 25.92 -22.22 -5.14
CA ALA A 414 25.99 -23.13 -6.28
C ALA A 414 27.30 -23.01 -7.07
N GLU A 415 27.87 -21.80 -7.11
CA GLU A 415 29.18 -21.51 -7.72
C GLU A 415 30.37 -21.77 -6.77
N ALA A 416 30.12 -22.34 -5.58
CA ALA A 416 31.11 -22.66 -4.56
C ALA A 416 31.97 -21.47 -4.09
N LYS A 417 31.42 -20.25 -4.16
CA LYS A 417 32.08 -19.01 -3.69
C LYS A 417 32.22 -19.01 -2.16
N ASN A 418 33.13 -18.18 -1.65
CA ASN A 418 33.15 -17.84 -0.23
C ASN A 418 32.04 -16.84 0.04
N VAL A 419 31.09 -17.20 0.91
CA VAL A 419 29.88 -16.42 1.12
C VAL A 419 29.80 -15.94 2.56
N ILE A 420 29.53 -14.65 2.73
CA ILE A 420 29.12 -14.06 4.00
C ILE A 420 27.61 -13.82 3.90
N VAL A 421 26.84 -14.31 4.86
CA VAL A 421 25.38 -14.22 4.82
C VAL A 421 24.80 -13.97 6.22
N PRO A 422 23.83 -13.06 6.37
CA PRO A 422 23.14 -12.89 7.64
C PRO A 422 22.13 -14.01 7.92
N SER A 423 21.86 -14.25 9.20
CA SER A 423 21.06 -15.38 9.68
C SER A 423 19.57 -15.33 9.31
N ASN A 424 19.07 -14.17 8.87
CA ASN A 424 17.73 -14.03 8.30
C ASN A 424 17.59 -14.69 6.91
N ILE A 425 18.70 -14.91 6.20
CA ILE A 425 18.74 -15.61 4.90
C ILE A 425 19.11 -17.09 5.08
N SER A 426 20.12 -17.41 5.90
CA SER A 426 20.53 -18.79 6.14
C SER A 426 20.96 -19.02 7.59
N LYS A 427 20.47 -20.09 8.23
CA LYS A 427 20.85 -20.48 9.60
C LYS A 427 22.03 -21.45 9.65
N GLY A 428 22.49 -21.96 8.51
CA GLY A 428 23.45 -23.06 8.45
C GLY A 428 24.67 -22.74 7.59
N GLY A 429 25.85 -22.69 8.22
CA GLY A 429 27.12 -22.65 7.50
C GLY A 429 27.54 -24.07 7.09
N ARG A 430 27.75 -24.31 5.80
CA ARG A 430 28.47 -25.50 5.30
C ARG A 430 29.56 -25.05 4.34
N GLY A 431 30.75 -25.63 4.47
CA GLY A 431 31.90 -25.32 3.61
C GLY A 431 32.29 -23.84 3.68
N ASN A 432 32.19 -23.15 2.55
CA ASN A 432 32.67 -21.79 2.36
C ASN A 432 31.68 -20.70 2.85
N VAL A 433 30.62 -21.08 3.57
CA VAL A 433 29.58 -20.16 4.05
C VAL A 433 29.85 -19.72 5.49
N LYS A 434 30.01 -18.41 5.69
CA LYS A 434 30.11 -17.72 6.98
C LYS A 434 28.78 -17.05 7.31
N VAL A 435 28.12 -17.51 8.38
CA VAL A 435 26.84 -16.95 8.81
C VAL A 435 27.08 -15.91 9.90
N LEU A 436 26.48 -14.73 9.73
CA LEU A 436 26.50 -13.63 10.68
C LEU A 436 25.16 -13.55 11.43
N ASP A 437 25.18 -13.22 12.72
CA ASP A 437 23.95 -12.94 13.46
C ASP A 437 23.36 -11.62 12.96
N TYR A 438 22.26 -11.71 12.23
CA TYR A 438 21.59 -10.56 11.63
C TYR A 438 21.46 -9.38 12.61
N SER A 439 21.07 -9.66 13.85
CA SER A 439 20.75 -8.61 14.83
C SER A 439 21.97 -7.82 15.30
N LYS A 440 23.19 -8.36 15.15
CA LYS A 440 24.45 -7.71 15.57
C LYS A 440 25.00 -6.71 14.56
N TRP A 441 24.60 -6.83 13.29
CA TRP A 441 25.27 -6.12 12.17
C TRP A 441 24.39 -5.09 11.46
N ILE A 442 23.13 -4.96 11.87
CA ILE A 442 22.21 -3.93 11.38
C ILE A 442 22.25 -2.68 12.27
N ASP A 443 21.78 -1.55 11.72
CA ASP A 443 21.48 -0.35 12.51
C ASP A 443 19.97 -0.21 12.66
N VAL A 444 19.52 0.21 13.85
CA VAL A 444 18.11 0.51 14.13
C VAL A 444 18.01 1.93 14.69
N ASP A 445 17.30 2.80 13.98
CA ASP A 445 16.94 4.15 14.46
C ASP A 445 15.42 4.38 14.39
N GLU A 446 14.94 5.34 13.62
CA GLU A 446 13.52 5.47 13.25
C GLU A 446 13.07 4.31 12.32
N GLN A 447 14.02 3.56 11.77
CA GLN A 447 13.80 2.38 10.97
C GLN A 447 14.97 1.39 11.03
N THR A 448 14.73 0.17 10.58
CA THR A 448 15.78 -0.83 10.35
C THR A 448 16.59 -0.50 9.09
N HIS A 449 17.92 -0.51 9.22
CA HIS A 449 18.88 -0.41 8.11
C HIS A 449 19.73 -1.68 8.06
N ASP A 450 19.44 -2.54 7.10
CA ASP A 450 19.93 -3.93 7.00
C ASP A 450 20.51 -4.28 5.63
N SER A 451 20.86 -3.25 4.84
CA SER A 451 21.45 -3.47 3.52
C SER A 451 22.81 -4.18 3.62
N ALA A 452 23.21 -4.87 2.54
CA ALA A 452 24.53 -5.50 2.44
C ALA A 452 25.68 -4.53 2.74
N ALA A 453 25.55 -3.26 2.36
CA ALA A 453 26.52 -2.21 2.67
C ALA A 453 26.63 -1.94 4.18
N VAL A 454 25.50 -1.85 4.89
CA VAL A 454 25.47 -1.61 6.34
C VAL A 454 26.10 -2.77 7.08
N ILE A 455 25.68 -3.99 6.76
CA ILE A 455 26.22 -5.22 7.37
C ILE A 455 27.72 -5.33 7.12
N ALA A 456 28.18 -5.11 5.87
CA ALA A 456 29.60 -5.14 5.52
C ALA A 456 30.40 -4.10 6.31
N VAL A 457 29.96 -2.85 6.35
CA VAL A 457 30.67 -1.76 7.03
C VAL A 457 30.73 -2.01 8.54
N ASN A 458 29.62 -2.41 9.16
CA ASN A 458 29.59 -2.71 10.60
C ASN A 458 30.49 -3.91 10.96
N LEU A 459 30.49 -4.95 10.13
CA LEU A 459 31.42 -6.09 10.27
C LEU A 459 32.87 -5.64 10.17
N LEU A 460 33.22 -4.86 9.13
CA LEU A 460 34.60 -4.42 8.89
C LEU A 460 35.12 -3.45 9.96
N ARG A 461 34.25 -2.59 10.51
CA ARG A 461 34.56 -1.78 11.69
C ARG A 461 34.95 -2.66 12.88
N LYS A 462 34.19 -3.73 13.13
CA LYS A 462 34.48 -4.69 14.20
C LYS A 462 35.75 -5.52 13.92
N CYS A 463 36.04 -5.79 12.65
CA CYS A 463 37.28 -6.41 12.20
C CYS A 463 38.49 -5.45 12.20
N GLU A 464 38.31 -4.17 12.57
CA GLU A 464 39.37 -3.15 12.62
C GLU A 464 40.05 -2.92 11.25
N ALA A 465 39.26 -2.96 10.17
CA ALA A 465 39.75 -2.61 8.83
C ALA A 465 40.32 -1.18 8.84
N LYS A 466 41.55 -1.00 8.34
CA LYS A 466 42.22 0.30 8.36
C LYS A 466 41.81 1.20 7.20
N GLU A 467 41.44 0.59 6.08
CA GLU A 467 41.10 1.29 4.85
C GLU A 467 40.01 0.54 4.07
N LEU A 468 38.99 1.29 3.65
CA LEU A 468 37.90 0.84 2.80
C LEU A 468 37.98 1.52 1.44
N LEU A 469 38.11 0.72 0.38
CA LEU A 469 37.99 1.15 -1.00
C LEU A 469 36.55 0.82 -1.46
N LEU A 470 35.80 1.82 -1.89
CA LEU A 470 34.37 1.69 -2.16
C LEU A 470 34.07 1.89 -3.65
N ALA A 471 33.59 0.86 -4.34
CA ALA A 471 33.13 0.93 -5.72
C ALA A 471 31.63 0.62 -5.81
N GLY A 472 30.90 1.32 -6.68
CA GLY A 472 29.46 1.09 -6.88
C GLY A 472 28.55 1.63 -5.77
N PHE A 473 29.05 2.55 -4.94
CA PHE A 473 28.29 3.22 -3.88
C PHE A 473 27.64 4.52 -4.39
N ASP A 474 26.97 4.44 -5.53
CA ASP A 474 26.53 5.60 -6.33
C ASP A 474 25.53 6.49 -5.58
N GLY A 475 24.73 5.88 -4.70
CA GLY A 475 23.57 6.51 -4.09
C GLY A 475 22.26 6.13 -4.76
N PHE A 476 21.17 6.52 -4.14
CA PHE A 476 19.81 6.30 -4.62
C PHE A 476 19.31 7.51 -5.41
N SER A 477 18.49 7.26 -6.43
CA SER A 477 17.87 8.21 -7.36
C SER A 477 16.43 7.81 -7.63
N VAL A 478 15.62 8.79 -8.06
CA VAL A 478 14.26 8.54 -8.56
C VAL A 478 14.27 7.86 -9.93
N ASP A 479 15.33 8.07 -10.72
CA ASP A 479 15.54 7.28 -11.94
C ASP A 479 16.04 5.90 -11.57
N ILE A 480 15.16 4.92 -11.76
CA ILE A 480 15.41 3.50 -11.50
C ILE A 480 16.64 2.97 -12.25
N ASN A 481 16.98 3.57 -13.40
CA ASN A 481 18.10 3.14 -14.22
C ASN A 481 19.45 3.63 -13.68
N GLU A 482 19.49 4.59 -12.76
CA GLU A 482 20.73 5.09 -12.16
C GLU A 482 21.20 4.24 -10.97
N ASN A 483 20.29 3.51 -10.31
CA ASN A 483 20.53 2.91 -9.00
C ASN A 483 21.37 1.63 -9.02
N TYR A 484 21.18 0.77 -10.04
CA TYR A 484 21.80 -0.56 -10.09
C TYR A 484 22.26 -0.90 -11.51
N TYR A 485 23.41 -1.58 -11.61
CA TYR A 485 23.88 -2.11 -12.90
C TYR A 485 23.00 -3.27 -13.38
N ASP A 486 22.54 -4.13 -12.46
CA ASP A 486 21.68 -5.28 -12.76
C ASP A 486 20.21 -4.86 -12.80
N ALA A 487 19.57 -5.06 -13.95
CA ALA A 487 18.16 -4.69 -14.15
C ALA A 487 17.20 -5.47 -13.23
N SER A 488 17.57 -6.68 -12.78
CA SER A 488 16.79 -7.46 -11.81
C SER A 488 16.80 -6.87 -10.40
N MET A 489 17.76 -5.98 -10.10
CA MET A 489 17.88 -5.34 -8.78
C MET A 489 17.15 -4.01 -8.69
N ARG A 490 16.69 -3.50 -9.84
CA ARG A 490 16.04 -2.20 -9.99
C ARG A 490 14.72 -2.16 -9.23
N HIS A 491 14.59 -1.16 -8.36
CA HIS A 491 13.37 -0.89 -7.60
C HIS A 491 13.07 0.61 -7.66
N PRO A 492 11.81 1.02 -7.88
CA PRO A 492 11.44 2.42 -7.88
C PRO A 492 11.57 3.01 -6.47
N TYR A 493 12.14 4.21 -6.37
CA TYR A 493 12.16 4.99 -5.14
C TYR A 493 11.52 6.34 -5.39
N ASN A 494 10.72 6.81 -4.43
CA ASN A 494 10.30 8.22 -4.47
C ASN A 494 11.43 9.14 -3.99
N ALA A 495 11.26 10.46 -4.20
CA ALA A 495 12.29 11.45 -3.89
C ALA A 495 12.66 11.48 -2.40
N GLU A 496 11.68 11.33 -1.51
CA GLU A 496 11.90 11.36 -0.06
C GLU A 496 12.68 10.12 0.40
N GLU A 497 12.34 8.93 -0.11
CA GLU A 497 13.03 7.67 0.17
C GLU A 497 14.48 7.71 -0.28
N ALA A 498 14.73 8.16 -1.52
CA ALA A 498 16.07 8.31 -2.05
C ALA A 498 16.90 9.27 -1.18
N GLN A 499 16.33 10.41 -0.79
CA GLN A 499 17.00 11.39 0.07
C GLN A 499 17.33 10.82 1.45
N LYS A 500 16.39 10.16 2.12
CA LYS A 500 16.60 9.55 3.44
C LYS A 500 17.69 8.47 3.40
N ARG A 501 17.64 7.57 2.42
CA ARG A 501 18.66 6.52 2.24
C ARG A 501 20.04 7.12 2.01
N ASN A 502 20.14 8.15 1.17
CA ASN A 502 21.42 8.82 0.91
C ASN A 502 21.97 9.53 2.14
N ALA A 503 21.12 10.22 2.90
CA ALA A 503 21.50 10.89 4.13
C ALA A 503 22.01 9.91 5.19
N TYR A 504 21.38 8.74 5.33
CA TYR A 504 21.84 7.69 6.24
C TYR A 504 23.23 7.16 5.85
N HIS A 505 23.44 6.77 4.59
CA HIS A 505 24.74 6.24 4.15
C HIS A 505 25.87 7.27 4.27
N LYS A 506 25.59 8.55 3.98
CA LYS A 506 26.56 9.63 4.19
C LYS A 506 26.97 9.75 5.67
N LYS A 507 26.01 9.65 6.59
CA LYS A 507 26.30 9.61 8.04
C LYS A 507 27.10 8.36 8.43
N LEU A 508 26.76 7.20 7.88
CA LEU A 508 27.47 5.94 8.13
C LEU A 508 28.95 6.05 7.76
N PHE A 509 29.27 6.51 6.54
CA PHE A 509 30.67 6.65 6.12
C PHE A 509 31.42 7.77 6.84
N ASN A 510 30.74 8.83 7.27
CA ASN A 510 31.36 9.85 8.14
C ASN A 510 31.73 9.27 9.51
N ARG A 511 30.85 8.47 10.13
CA ARG A 511 31.13 7.76 11.39
C ARG A 511 32.36 6.85 11.26
N VAL A 512 32.46 6.11 10.15
CA VAL A 512 33.62 5.25 9.85
C VAL A 512 34.93 6.06 9.80
N ARG A 513 34.91 7.24 9.15
CA ARG A 513 36.08 8.14 9.08
C ARG A 513 36.46 8.71 10.45
N GLU A 514 35.47 9.13 11.24
CA GLU A 514 35.67 9.66 12.60
C GLU A 514 36.30 8.63 13.55
N GLU A 515 36.00 7.35 13.34
CA GLU A 515 36.60 6.21 14.07
C GLU A 515 38.03 5.87 13.61
N GLY A 516 38.57 6.58 12.60
CA GLY A 516 39.95 6.46 12.15
C GLY A 516 40.17 5.51 10.97
N THR A 517 39.11 4.97 10.36
CA THR A 517 39.22 4.16 9.14
C THR A 517 39.30 5.06 7.92
N LYS A 518 40.30 4.88 7.05
CA LYS A 518 40.37 5.61 5.77
C LYS A 518 39.26 5.10 4.85
N VAL A 519 38.52 6.00 4.20
CA VAL A 519 37.47 5.65 3.24
C VAL A 519 37.74 6.37 1.93
N GLU A 520 37.91 5.60 0.86
CA GLU A 520 38.19 6.09 -0.49
C GLU A 520 37.13 5.56 -1.47
N PHE A 521 36.53 6.46 -2.25
CA PHE A 521 35.58 6.08 -3.29
C PHE A 521 36.31 5.87 -4.63
N ILE A 522 36.24 4.65 -5.15
CA ILE A 522 36.85 4.24 -6.41
C ILE A 522 36.02 4.69 -7.61
N THR A 523 34.71 4.83 -7.41
CA THR A 523 33.71 5.33 -8.37
C THR A 523 32.99 6.57 -7.81
N PRO A 524 32.35 7.40 -8.66
CA PRO A 524 31.56 8.53 -8.17
C PRO A 524 30.48 8.10 -7.17
N SER A 525 30.30 8.89 -6.10
CA SER A 525 29.42 8.56 -4.99
C SER A 525 28.73 9.80 -4.41
N LYS A 526 27.44 9.70 -4.11
CA LYS A 526 26.71 10.76 -3.36
C LYS A 526 27.11 10.84 -1.88
N TYR A 527 27.95 9.91 -1.40
CA TYR A 527 28.34 9.79 0.01
C TYR A 527 29.71 10.40 0.33
N GLU A 528 30.42 10.87 -0.70
CA GLU A 528 31.53 11.82 -0.55
C GLU A 528 30.99 13.17 -0.02
#